data_AF-A0A4Z2D1E4-F1
#
_entry.id   AF-A0A4Z2D1E4-F1
#
_cell.length_a   1.000
_cell.length_b   1.000
_cell.length_c   1.000
_cell.angle_alpha   90.00
_cell.angle_beta   90.00
_cell.angle_gamma   90.00
#
_symmetry.space_group_name_H-M   'P 1'
#
loop_
_entity.id
_entity.type
_entity.pdbx_description
1 polymer ?
#
loop_
_entity_poly.entity_id
_entity_poly.type
_entity_poly.pdbx_seq_one_letter_code
_entity_poly.pdbx_strand_id
1 'polypeptide(L)'
;MLWHIVAGFLYSEMFIVLLMILPIFSSQTWSKLFKFSFIKQISEKSSFYFRLFLVMLVCVLAEALRNVWVLKQAYASIKEHPHEMRPETESLYLMRMFRAQRNFYITGFSLFVWLVLHRLISLLSEHAKMRASEEASIKQAQSATAAAERLLDQSKVNDSDTEDVYPDTVEALKDELLKLTKKFESEEIAHKKTKQDLETLRKQTLQTNTEYDRVTQECQKLQYRLQMLESSSTSKKAD
;
A
#
# COMPACT_ATOMS: atom_id res chain seq x y z
N MET A 1 37.13 -3.24 -6.39
CA MET A 1 36.52 -4.13 -5.38
C MET A 1 35.19 -3.59 -4.86
N LEU A 2 35.13 -2.38 -4.28
CA LEU A 2 33.88 -1.77 -3.78
C LEU A 2 32.71 -1.81 -4.80
N TRP A 3 32.95 -1.39 -6.04
CA TRP A 3 31.93 -1.37 -7.10
C TRP A 3 31.39 -2.75 -7.49
N HIS A 4 32.17 -3.82 -7.31
CA HIS A 4 31.70 -5.19 -7.56
C HIS A 4 30.80 -5.68 -6.43
N ILE A 5 31.08 -5.27 -5.19
CA ILE A 5 30.22 -5.57 -4.04
C ILE A 5 28.87 -4.87 -4.19
N VAL A 6 28.87 -3.59 -4.58
CA VAL A 6 27.63 -2.83 -4.86
C VAL A 6 26.84 -3.48 -6.01
N ALA A 7 27.51 -3.90 -7.08
CA ALA A 7 26.86 -4.61 -8.17
C ALA A 7 26.28 -5.97 -7.73
N GLY A 8 27.02 -6.74 -6.91
CA GLY A 8 26.54 -8.00 -6.35
C GLY A 8 25.31 -7.82 -5.45
N PHE A 9 25.34 -6.78 -4.61
CA PHE A 9 24.20 -6.39 -3.80
C PHE A 9 22.99 -6.07 -4.68
N LEU A 10 23.16 -5.23 -5.70
CA LEU A 10 22.09 -4.91 -6.64
C LEU A 10 21.49 -6.16 -7.32
N TYR A 11 22.33 -7.09 -7.78
CA TYR A 11 21.84 -8.33 -8.40
C TYR A 11 21.05 -9.19 -7.43
N SER A 12 21.48 -9.25 -6.16
CA SER A 12 20.74 -9.95 -5.11
C SER A 12 19.38 -9.30 -4.83
N GLU A 13 19.31 -7.96 -4.77
CA GLU A 13 18.06 -7.24 -4.59
C GLU A 13 17.11 -7.47 -5.76
N MET A 14 17.62 -7.37 -6.99
CA MET A 14 16.84 -7.60 -8.20
C MET A 14 16.31 -9.04 -8.27
N PHE A 15 17.11 -10.02 -7.85
CA PHE A 15 16.68 -11.42 -7.75
C PHE A 15 15.55 -11.59 -6.72
N ILE A 16 15.67 -10.96 -5.54
CA ILE A 16 14.63 -11.00 -4.50
C ILE A 16 13.34 -10.33 -4.99
N VAL A 17 13.44 -9.17 -5.66
CA VAL A 17 12.28 -8.47 -6.23
C VAL A 17 11.63 -9.29 -7.34
N LEU A 18 12.42 -9.90 -8.23
CA LEU A 18 11.91 -10.80 -9.27
C LEU A 18 11.17 -11.99 -8.65
N LEU A 19 11.75 -12.58 -7.60
CA LEU A 19 11.14 -13.67 -6.85
C LEU A 19 9.84 -13.25 -6.15
N MET A 20 9.75 -12.01 -5.64
CA MET A 20 8.52 -11.44 -5.06
C MET A 20 7.44 -11.11 -6.11
N ILE A 21 7.83 -10.67 -7.30
CA ILE A 21 6.89 -10.34 -8.39
C ILE A 21 6.33 -11.62 -9.04
N LEU A 22 7.11 -12.70 -9.05
CA LEU A 22 6.65 -13.97 -9.57
C LEU A 22 5.48 -14.51 -8.73
N PRO A 23 4.34 -14.88 -9.37
CA PRO A 23 3.17 -15.44 -8.69
C PRO A 23 3.42 -16.84 -8.09
N ILE A 24 4.67 -17.32 -8.08
CA ILE A 24 5.09 -18.63 -7.60
C ILE A 24 5.06 -18.69 -6.06
N PHE A 25 5.24 -17.57 -5.36
CA PHE A 25 5.25 -17.53 -3.88
C PHE A 25 3.99 -16.85 -3.33
N SER A 26 2.95 -17.65 -3.09
CA SER A 26 1.72 -17.23 -2.40
C SER A 26 2.04 -16.55 -1.04
N SER A 27 1.21 -15.59 -0.63
CA SER A 27 1.27 -14.87 0.66
C SER A 27 1.46 -15.81 1.87
N GLN A 28 0.98 -17.05 1.78
CA GLN A 28 1.17 -18.09 2.81
C GLN A 28 2.60 -18.64 2.90
N THR A 29 3.34 -18.72 1.80
CA THR A 29 4.74 -19.18 1.80
C THR A 29 5.63 -18.10 2.40
N TRP A 30 5.35 -16.84 2.09
CA TRP A 30 5.99 -15.71 2.73
C TRP A 30 5.68 -15.65 4.22
N SER A 31 4.43 -15.82 4.66
CA SER A 31 4.12 -15.81 6.09
C SER A 31 4.86 -16.92 6.88
N LYS A 32 5.18 -18.05 6.24
CA LYS A 32 6.06 -19.10 6.80
C LYS A 32 7.53 -18.66 6.83
N LEU A 33 8.01 -17.97 5.78
CA LEU A 33 9.36 -17.38 5.78
C LEU A 33 9.50 -16.28 6.84
N PHE A 34 8.50 -15.40 6.99
CA PHE A 34 8.40 -14.37 8.03
C PHE A 34 8.29 -14.93 9.46
N LYS A 35 7.90 -16.21 9.61
CA LYS A 35 7.91 -16.93 10.90
C LYS A 35 9.29 -17.47 11.30
N PHE A 36 10.30 -17.45 10.42
CA PHE A 36 11.66 -17.78 10.86
C PHE A 36 12.15 -16.72 11.83
N SER A 37 12.73 -17.16 12.95
CA SER A 37 13.17 -16.33 14.09
C SER A 37 13.97 -15.08 13.68
N PHE A 38 14.73 -15.17 12.58
CA PHE A 38 15.51 -14.10 11.99
C PHE A 38 14.67 -12.87 11.57
N ILE A 39 13.48 -13.11 11.01
CA ILE A 39 12.61 -12.02 10.51
C ILE A 39 11.77 -11.41 11.65
N LYS A 40 11.47 -12.18 12.70
CA LYS A 40 10.83 -11.64 13.91
C LYS A 40 11.76 -10.68 14.66
N GLN A 41 13.05 -11.01 14.77
CA GLN A 41 14.07 -10.12 15.33
C GLN A 41 14.31 -8.88 14.45
N ILE A 42 14.28 -9.03 13.11
CA ILE A 42 14.35 -7.88 12.20
C ILE A 42 13.13 -6.98 12.37
N SER A 43 11.93 -7.53 12.63
CA SER A 43 10.67 -6.79 12.72
C SER A 43 10.59 -5.83 13.90
N GLU A 44 11.18 -6.14 15.06
CA GLU A 44 11.10 -5.27 16.26
C GLU A 44 11.91 -3.98 16.13
N LYS A 45 12.94 -3.96 15.28
CA LYS A 45 13.79 -2.79 15.01
C LYS A 45 13.88 -2.42 13.53
N SER A 46 13.01 -2.98 12.69
CA SER A 46 13.08 -2.91 11.21
C SER A 46 13.18 -1.47 10.70
N SER A 47 12.40 -0.55 11.27
CA SER A 47 12.39 0.84 10.85
C SER A 47 13.70 1.57 11.13
N PHE A 48 14.46 1.17 12.15
CA PHE A 48 15.77 1.74 12.45
C PHE A 48 16.82 1.24 11.45
N TYR A 49 16.91 -0.08 11.24
CA TYR A 49 17.85 -0.66 10.29
C TYR A 49 17.56 -0.21 8.85
N PHE A 50 16.29 -0.13 8.45
CA PHE A 50 15.90 0.39 7.15
C PHE A 50 16.36 1.83 6.93
N ARG A 51 16.10 2.73 7.91
CA ARG A 51 16.55 4.12 7.82
C ARG A 51 18.06 4.24 7.80
N LEU A 52 18.77 3.47 8.61
CA LEU A 52 20.23 3.43 8.63
C LEU A 52 20.79 3.01 7.26
N PHE A 53 20.26 1.93 6.68
CA PHE A 53 20.69 1.41 5.39
C PHE A 53 20.35 2.37 4.25
N LEU A 54 19.20 3.03 4.31
CA LEU A 54 18.80 4.06 3.37
C LEU A 54 19.75 5.27 3.40
N VAL A 55 20.10 5.76 4.60
CA VAL A 55 21.08 6.85 4.73
C VAL A 55 22.44 6.41 4.17
N MET A 56 22.88 5.19 4.45
CA MET A 56 24.11 4.63 3.89
C MET A 56 24.09 4.61 2.35
N LEU A 57 23.02 4.10 1.73
CA LEU A 57 22.84 4.07 0.27
C LEU A 57 22.84 5.48 -0.34
N VAL A 58 22.18 6.44 0.32
CA VAL A 58 22.19 7.85 -0.10
C VAL A 58 23.60 8.44 -0.01
N CYS A 59 24.36 8.15 1.04
CA CYS A 59 25.75 8.59 1.16
C CYS A 59 26.64 8.02 0.03
N VAL A 60 26.50 6.73 -0.29
CA VAL A 60 27.23 6.09 -1.39
C VAL A 60 26.82 6.68 -2.75
N LEU A 61 25.53 6.99 -2.93
CA LEU A 61 25.04 7.68 -4.13
C LEU A 61 25.61 9.10 -4.24
N ALA A 62 25.67 9.84 -3.13
CA ALA A 62 26.28 11.16 -3.07
C ALA A 62 27.79 11.11 -3.37
N GLU A 63 28.49 10.08 -2.89
CA GLU A 63 29.89 9.82 -3.23
C GLU A 63 30.06 9.53 -4.74
N ALA A 64 29.18 8.70 -5.32
CA ALA A 64 29.19 8.42 -6.75
C ALA A 64 28.90 9.69 -7.60
N LEU A 65 27.95 10.53 -7.17
CA LEU A 65 27.65 11.82 -7.78
C LEU A 65 28.84 12.77 -7.72
N ARG A 66 29.46 12.90 -6.53
CA ARG A 66 30.65 13.71 -6.34
C ARG A 66 31.77 13.23 -7.27
N ASN A 67 31.99 11.93 -7.37
CA ASN A 67 33.01 11.34 -8.23
C ASN A 67 32.76 11.67 -9.72
N VAL A 68 31.52 11.59 -10.19
CA VAL A 68 31.16 11.99 -11.56
C VAL A 68 31.36 13.49 -11.77
N TRP A 69 30.95 14.32 -10.80
CA TRP A 69 31.06 15.78 -10.93
C TRP A 69 32.51 16.27 -10.92
N VAL A 70 33.32 15.78 -9.98
CA VAL A 70 34.76 16.09 -9.90
C VAL A 70 35.47 15.66 -11.18
N LEU A 71 35.17 14.48 -11.69
CA LEU A 71 35.80 13.98 -12.91
C LEU A 71 35.34 14.76 -14.15
N LYS A 72 34.07 15.20 -14.18
CA LYS A 72 33.53 16.10 -15.22
C LYS A 72 34.21 17.45 -15.22
N GLN A 73 34.42 18.03 -14.05
CA GLN A 73 35.14 19.29 -13.90
C GLN A 73 36.61 19.18 -14.30
N ALA A 74 37.28 18.11 -13.89
CA ALA A 74 38.68 17.84 -14.26
C ALA A 74 38.85 17.66 -15.78
N TYR A 75 37.89 17.03 -16.46
CA TYR A 75 37.93 16.91 -17.91
C TYR A 75 37.66 18.25 -18.63
N ALA A 76 36.76 19.08 -18.10
CA ALA A 76 36.48 20.39 -18.66
C ALA A 76 37.70 21.32 -18.60
N SER A 77 38.41 21.35 -17.47
CA SER A 77 39.63 22.16 -17.31
C SER A 77 40.76 21.72 -18.24
N ILE A 78 40.86 20.42 -18.52
CA ILE A 78 41.89 19.89 -19.42
C ILE A 78 41.55 20.22 -20.88
N LYS A 79 40.26 20.20 -21.25
CA LYS A 79 39.81 20.58 -22.59
C LYS A 79 40.07 22.07 -22.92
N GLU A 80 40.12 22.93 -21.90
CA GLU A 80 40.48 24.34 -22.03
C GLU A 80 41.98 24.59 -22.28
N HIS A 81 42.85 23.60 -22.04
CA HIS A 81 44.30 23.71 -22.26
C HIS A 81 44.82 22.64 -23.25
N PRO A 82 44.42 22.72 -24.53
CA PRO A 82 44.72 21.68 -25.53
C PRO A 82 46.21 21.56 -25.89
N HIS A 83 47.04 22.57 -25.60
CA HIS A 83 48.46 22.59 -25.99
C HIS A 83 49.37 21.69 -25.12
N GLU A 84 48.93 21.25 -23.94
CA GLU A 84 49.69 20.36 -23.04
C GLU A 84 49.24 18.89 -23.12
N MET A 85 48.26 18.59 -23.98
CA MET A 85 47.52 17.34 -23.92
C MET A 85 48.07 16.29 -24.91
N ARG A 86 48.51 15.14 -24.38
CA ARG A 86 48.80 13.96 -25.21
C ARG A 86 47.46 13.25 -25.51
N PRO A 87 47.20 12.77 -26.74
CA PRO A 87 45.97 12.04 -27.06
C PRO A 87 45.72 10.82 -26.13
N GLU A 88 46.79 10.24 -25.58
CA GLU A 88 46.74 9.15 -24.59
C GLU A 88 46.14 9.56 -23.23
N THR A 89 46.23 10.83 -22.82
CA THR A 89 45.62 11.29 -21.55
C THR A 89 44.14 11.58 -21.71
N GLU A 90 43.69 12.01 -22.89
CA GLU A 90 42.27 12.21 -23.20
C GLU A 90 41.49 10.89 -23.07
N SER A 91 41.96 9.85 -23.74
CA SER A 91 41.34 8.52 -23.74
C SER A 91 41.21 7.93 -22.33
N LEU A 92 42.22 8.13 -21.48
CA LEU A 92 42.21 7.73 -20.07
C LEU A 92 41.13 8.45 -19.25
N TYR A 93 40.91 9.75 -19.47
CA TYR A 93 39.87 10.51 -18.77
C TYR A 93 38.46 10.10 -19.22
N LEU A 94 38.25 9.93 -20.53
CA LEU A 94 36.97 9.41 -21.05
C LEU A 94 36.66 8.04 -20.47
N MET A 95 37.65 7.14 -20.42
CA MET A 95 37.46 5.80 -19.87
C MET A 95 37.11 5.83 -18.38
N ARG A 96 37.72 6.73 -17.60
CA ARG A 96 37.38 6.94 -16.19
C ARG A 96 35.96 7.52 -16.03
N MET A 97 35.55 8.43 -16.91
CA MET A 97 34.20 9.01 -16.92
C MET A 97 33.12 7.97 -17.16
N PHE A 98 33.27 7.14 -18.19
CA PHE A 98 32.32 6.06 -18.46
C PHE A 98 32.23 5.08 -17.28
N ARG A 99 33.36 4.80 -16.62
CA ARG A 99 33.38 3.96 -15.41
C ARG A 99 32.60 4.61 -14.26
N ALA A 100 32.81 5.91 -14.02
CA ALA A 100 32.12 6.64 -12.97
C ALA A 100 30.60 6.75 -13.24
N GLN A 101 30.21 7.01 -14.48
CA GLN A 101 28.81 7.09 -14.90
C GLN A 101 28.09 5.74 -14.72
N ARG A 102 28.71 4.63 -15.13
CA ARG A 102 28.17 3.29 -14.89
C ARG A 102 28.00 3.00 -13.40
N ASN A 103 29.02 3.32 -12.61
CA ASN A 103 28.99 3.09 -11.17
C ASN A 103 27.87 3.90 -10.49
N PHE A 104 27.66 5.15 -10.91
CA PHE A 104 26.55 5.99 -10.46
C PHE A 104 25.19 5.36 -10.78
N TYR A 105 24.99 4.82 -12.00
CA TYR A 105 23.75 4.14 -12.35
C TYR A 105 23.52 2.88 -11.50
N ILE A 106 24.56 2.08 -11.26
CA ILE A 106 24.46 0.89 -10.40
C ILE A 106 24.03 1.30 -8.98
N THR A 107 24.64 2.33 -8.39
CA THR A 107 24.27 2.81 -7.05
C THR A 107 22.86 3.41 -7.01
N GLY A 108 22.47 4.17 -8.03
CA GLY A 108 21.14 4.77 -8.12
C GLY A 108 20.05 3.72 -8.29
N PHE A 109 20.30 2.70 -9.11
CA PHE A 109 19.37 1.61 -9.30
C PHE A 109 19.25 0.75 -8.04
N SER A 110 20.33 0.50 -7.30
CA SER A 110 20.26 -0.22 -6.02
C SER A 110 19.42 0.52 -5.00
N LEU A 111 19.59 1.84 -4.87
CA LEU A 111 18.73 2.66 -4.01
C LEU A 111 17.25 2.57 -4.43
N PHE A 112 16.96 2.62 -5.72
CA PHE A 112 15.60 2.47 -6.23
C PHE A 112 15.00 1.11 -5.91
N VAL A 113 15.73 0.02 -6.20
CA VAL A 113 15.27 -1.35 -5.94
C VAL A 113 15.09 -1.58 -4.44
N TRP A 114 15.95 -1.03 -3.58
CA TRP A 114 15.81 -1.08 -2.13
C TRP A 114 14.48 -0.45 -1.65
N LEU A 115 14.10 0.70 -2.20
CA LEU A 115 12.82 1.35 -1.89
C LEU A 115 11.62 0.50 -2.35
N VAL A 116 11.70 -0.07 -3.55
CA VAL A 116 10.67 -0.97 -4.08
C VAL A 116 10.54 -2.20 -3.19
N LEU A 117 11.66 -2.83 -2.82
CA LEU A 117 11.70 -3.99 -1.96
C LEU A 117 11.08 -3.70 -0.57
N HIS A 118 11.40 -2.56 0.04
CA HIS A 118 10.78 -2.15 1.30
C HIS A 118 9.26 -1.96 1.17
N ARG A 119 8.81 -1.30 0.10
CA ARG A 119 7.39 -1.11 -0.18
C ARG A 119 6.68 -2.45 -0.35
N LEU A 120 7.27 -3.37 -1.12
CA LEU A 120 6.75 -4.70 -1.35
C LEU A 120 6.66 -5.52 -0.06
N ILE A 121 7.69 -5.50 0.79
CA ILE A 121 7.69 -6.22 2.07
C ILE A 121 6.62 -5.68 3.03
N SER A 122 6.44 -4.35 3.07
CA SER A 122 5.42 -3.72 3.91
C SER A 122 4.02 -4.10 3.46
N LEU A 123 3.75 -3.99 2.14
CA LEU A 123 2.47 -4.40 1.56
C LEU A 123 2.18 -5.89 1.79
N LEU A 124 3.20 -6.75 1.63
CA LEU A 124 3.05 -8.18 1.86
C LEU A 124 2.78 -8.50 3.34
N SER A 125 3.40 -7.78 4.27
CA SER A 125 3.18 -7.92 5.71
C SER A 125 1.76 -7.48 6.10
N GLU A 126 1.25 -6.39 5.52
CA GLU A 126 -0.14 -5.95 5.68
C GLU A 126 -1.11 -6.99 5.11
N HIS A 127 -0.86 -7.47 3.89
CA HIS A 127 -1.68 -8.52 3.27
C HIS A 127 -1.71 -9.81 4.10
N ALA A 128 -0.57 -10.22 4.66
CA ALA A 128 -0.49 -11.42 5.51
C ALA A 128 -1.26 -11.23 6.83
N LYS A 129 -1.19 -10.05 7.46
CA LYS A 129 -1.98 -9.72 8.66
C LYS A 129 -3.48 -9.73 8.36
N MET A 130 -3.90 -9.12 7.25
CA MET A 130 -5.31 -9.08 6.83
C MET A 130 -5.86 -10.48 6.55
N ARG A 131 -5.11 -11.33 5.86
CA ARG A 131 -5.48 -12.74 5.63
C ARG A 131 -5.57 -13.53 6.93
N ALA A 132 -4.65 -13.31 7.86
CA ALA A 132 -4.68 -13.98 9.16
C ALA A 132 -5.87 -13.53 10.02
N SER A 133 -6.21 -12.23 10.00
CA SER A 133 -7.41 -11.73 10.68
C SER A 133 -8.68 -12.24 10.03
N GLU A 134 -8.74 -12.32 8.70
CA GLU A 134 -9.87 -12.88 7.96
C GLU A 134 -10.09 -14.36 8.32
N GLU A 135 -9.04 -15.17 8.33
CA GLU A 135 -9.12 -16.58 8.73
C GLU A 135 -9.56 -16.74 10.20
N ALA A 136 -9.08 -15.86 11.09
CA ALA A 136 -9.51 -15.84 12.49
C ALA A 136 -10.99 -15.44 12.63
N SER A 137 -11.44 -14.42 11.90
CA SER A 137 -12.85 -13.99 11.90
C SER A 137 -13.78 -15.06 11.34
N ILE A 138 -13.38 -15.77 10.27
CA ILE A 138 -14.14 -16.89 9.72
C ILE A 138 -14.24 -18.03 10.75
N LYS A 139 -13.13 -18.41 11.40
CA LYS A 139 -13.14 -19.43 12.46
C LYS A 139 -14.00 -19.01 13.64
N GLN A 140 -13.97 -17.73 14.02
CA GLN A 140 -14.81 -17.21 15.10
C GLN A 140 -16.29 -17.27 14.72
N ALA A 141 -16.67 -16.86 13.51
CA ALA A 141 -18.04 -16.95 13.01
C ALA A 141 -18.52 -18.42 12.96
N GLN A 142 -17.70 -19.33 12.42
CA GLN A 142 -18.01 -20.77 12.39
C GLN A 142 -18.17 -21.35 13.80
N SER A 143 -17.30 -20.97 14.73
CA SER A 143 -17.40 -21.43 16.13
C SER A 143 -18.66 -20.91 16.83
N ALA A 144 -19.08 -19.67 16.54
CA ALA A 144 -20.29 -19.07 17.08
C ALA A 144 -21.55 -19.71 16.48
N THR A 145 -21.54 -19.98 15.16
CA THR A 145 -22.63 -20.73 14.49
C THR A 145 -22.73 -22.14 15.03
N ALA A 146 -21.61 -22.87 15.17
CA ALA A 146 -21.62 -24.22 15.74
C ALA A 146 -22.06 -24.24 17.21
N ALA A 147 -21.72 -23.21 18.00
CA ALA A 147 -22.22 -23.06 19.37
C ALA A 147 -23.73 -22.79 19.40
N ALA A 148 -24.23 -21.92 18.52
CA ALA A 148 -25.67 -21.65 18.40
C ALA A 148 -26.45 -22.89 17.94
N GLU A 149 -25.93 -23.64 16.98
CA GLU A 149 -26.53 -24.89 16.50
C GLU A 149 -26.61 -25.95 17.60
N ARG A 150 -25.54 -26.10 18.41
CA ARG A 150 -25.55 -26.98 19.59
C ARG A 150 -26.58 -26.58 20.64
N LEU A 151 -26.77 -25.29 20.88
CA LEU A 151 -27.79 -24.78 21.81
C LEU A 151 -29.21 -25.05 21.27
N LEU A 152 -29.42 -24.87 19.97
CA LEU A 152 -30.70 -25.18 19.33
C LEU A 152 -31.02 -26.69 19.37
N ASP A 153 -30.04 -27.55 19.12
CA ASP A 153 -30.25 -29.01 19.20
C ASP A 153 -30.47 -29.49 20.65
N GLN A 154 -29.75 -28.94 21.63
CA GLN A 154 -30.04 -29.23 23.06
C GLN A 154 -31.43 -28.76 23.47
N SER A 155 -31.89 -27.60 22.98
CA SER A 155 -33.25 -27.13 23.26
C SER A 155 -34.34 -28.02 22.66
N LYS A 156 -34.09 -28.66 21.51
CA LYS A 156 -35.04 -29.61 20.89
C LYS A 156 -35.09 -30.96 21.60
N VAL A 157 -33.99 -31.43 22.18
CA VAL A 157 -33.96 -32.69 22.94
C VAL A 157 -34.68 -32.55 24.29
N ASN A 158 -34.54 -31.39 24.94
CA ASN A 158 -35.20 -31.12 26.22
C ASN A 158 -36.72 -30.87 26.11
N ASP A 159 -37.25 -30.68 24.90
CA ASP A 159 -38.69 -30.46 24.63
C ASP A 159 -39.48 -31.78 24.47
N SER A 160 -38.82 -32.94 24.63
CA SER A 160 -39.43 -34.27 24.47
C SER A 160 -39.70 -35.03 25.78
N ASP A 161 -39.22 -34.54 26.92
CA ASP A 161 -39.34 -35.20 28.22
C ASP A 161 -39.68 -34.21 29.35
N THR A 162 -40.77 -33.45 29.25
CA THR A 162 -41.41 -32.85 30.44
C THR A 162 -42.89 -32.55 30.17
N GLU A 163 -43.71 -33.59 30.16
CA GLU A 163 -45.14 -33.46 30.40
C GLU A 163 -45.34 -33.36 31.93
N ASP A 164 -46.13 -32.37 32.33
CA ASP A 164 -46.58 -32.03 33.70
C ASP A 164 -45.55 -31.41 34.67
N VAL A 165 -45.66 -30.08 34.84
CA VAL A 165 -46.10 -29.37 36.07
C VAL A 165 -45.67 -27.89 35.97
N TYR A 166 -46.54 -26.98 36.45
CA TYR A 166 -46.42 -25.51 36.66
C TYR A 166 -47.15 -24.59 35.66
N PRO A 167 -48.39 -24.14 35.99
CA PRO A 167 -49.11 -23.13 35.20
C PRO A 167 -48.52 -21.70 35.29
N ASP A 168 -47.72 -21.41 36.32
CA ASP A 168 -47.14 -20.07 36.57
C ASP A 168 -45.96 -19.72 35.63
N THR A 169 -45.24 -20.72 35.11
CA THR A 169 -44.10 -20.53 34.21
C THR A 169 -44.54 -20.35 32.76
N VAL A 170 -45.65 -20.96 32.35
CA VAL A 170 -46.19 -20.87 30.99
C VAL A 170 -46.71 -19.46 30.68
N GLU A 171 -47.32 -18.79 31.66
CA GLU A 171 -47.77 -17.40 31.52
C GLU A 171 -46.58 -16.44 31.42
N ALA A 172 -45.54 -16.61 32.24
CA ALA A 172 -44.31 -15.83 32.16
C ALA A 172 -43.57 -16.03 30.82
N LEU A 173 -43.49 -17.27 30.31
CA LEU A 173 -42.89 -17.56 29.00
C LEU A 173 -43.69 -16.97 27.84
N LYS A 174 -45.03 -17.01 27.89
CA LYS A 174 -45.88 -16.35 26.89
C LYS A 174 -45.67 -14.84 26.88
N ASP A 175 -45.50 -14.24 28.05
CA ASP A 175 -45.26 -12.81 28.20
C ASP A 175 -43.85 -12.40 27.70
N GLU A 176 -42.85 -13.26 27.87
CA GLU A 176 -41.53 -13.09 27.27
C GLU A 176 -41.54 -13.26 25.75
N LEU A 177 -42.26 -14.25 25.21
CA LEU A 177 -42.43 -14.40 23.76
C LEU A 177 -43.15 -13.21 23.13
N LEU A 178 -44.16 -12.66 23.80
CA LEU A 178 -44.83 -11.42 23.36
C LEU A 178 -43.88 -10.23 23.37
N LYS A 179 -43.06 -10.07 24.43
CA LYS A 179 -42.04 -9.02 24.49
C LYS A 179 -40.97 -9.19 23.41
N LEU A 180 -40.55 -10.42 23.13
CA LEU A 180 -39.53 -10.72 22.13
C LEU A 180 -40.06 -10.48 20.71
N THR A 181 -41.30 -10.88 20.44
CA THR A 181 -41.99 -10.62 19.17
C THR A 181 -42.16 -9.12 18.93
N LYS A 182 -42.56 -8.36 19.96
CA LYS A 182 -42.72 -6.91 19.88
C LYS A 182 -41.39 -6.18 19.68
N LYS A 183 -40.31 -6.67 20.29
CA LYS A 183 -38.95 -6.18 20.03
C LYS A 183 -38.52 -6.47 18.60
N PHE A 184 -38.78 -7.67 18.11
CA PHE A 184 -38.46 -8.07 16.75
C PHE A 184 -39.18 -7.19 15.70
N GLU A 185 -40.48 -6.94 15.86
CA GLU A 185 -41.22 -6.01 15.01
C GLU A 185 -40.64 -4.58 15.07
N SER A 186 -40.29 -4.10 16.27
CA SER A 186 -39.71 -2.76 16.43
C SER A 186 -38.34 -2.64 15.76
N GLU A 187 -37.54 -3.70 15.80
CA GLU A 187 -36.20 -3.78 15.19
C GLU A 187 -36.29 -3.94 13.67
N GLU A 188 -37.28 -4.68 13.17
CA GLU A 188 -37.57 -4.81 11.74
C GLU A 188 -38.02 -3.47 11.14
N ILE A 189 -38.88 -2.72 11.83
CA ILE A 189 -39.31 -1.36 11.42
C ILE A 189 -38.11 -0.41 11.41
N ALA A 190 -37.26 -0.46 12.44
CA ALA A 190 -36.05 0.35 12.51
C ALA A 190 -35.08 0.01 11.37
N HIS A 191 -34.87 -1.27 11.08
CA HIS A 191 -34.02 -1.73 9.99
C HIS A 191 -34.55 -1.28 8.62
N LYS A 192 -35.87 -1.38 8.40
CA LYS A 192 -36.52 -0.90 7.17
C LYS A 192 -36.38 0.61 6.99
N LYS A 193 -36.56 1.39 8.06
CA LYS A 193 -36.35 2.85 8.04
C LYS A 193 -34.90 3.21 7.72
N THR A 194 -33.95 2.56 8.39
CA THR A 194 -32.51 2.77 8.15
C THR A 194 -32.12 2.46 6.70
N LYS A 195 -32.71 1.41 6.11
CA LYS A 195 -32.50 1.07 4.70
C LYS A 195 -33.05 2.14 3.75
N GLN A 196 -34.23 2.67 4.04
CA GLN A 196 -34.80 3.79 3.29
C GLN A 196 -33.94 5.06 3.41
N ASP A 197 -33.45 5.38 4.60
CA ASP A 197 -32.56 6.53 4.84
C ASP A 197 -31.22 6.37 4.10
N LEU A 198 -30.70 5.14 3.97
CA LEU A 198 -29.52 4.86 3.16
C LEU A 198 -29.76 5.08 1.66
N GLU A 199 -30.91 4.66 1.14
CA GLU A 199 -31.27 4.87 -0.26
C GLU A 199 -31.47 6.36 -0.58
N THR A 200 -32.07 7.13 0.33
CA THR A 200 -32.22 8.58 0.16
C THR A 200 -30.87 9.29 0.21
N LEU A 201 -29.99 8.94 1.16
CA LEU A 201 -28.62 9.46 1.23
C LEU A 201 -27.80 9.14 -0.03
N ARG A 202 -27.95 7.93 -0.57
CA ARG A 202 -27.29 7.54 -1.82
C ARG A 202 -27.76 8.41 -2.98
N LYS A 203 -29.06 8.64 -3.12
CA LYS A 203 -29.63 9.53 -4.16
C LYS A 203 -29.13 10.96 -4.01
N GLN A 204 -29.12 11.50 -2.78
CA GLN A 204 -28.60 12.84 -2.51
C GLN A 204 -27.13 12.96 -2.87
N THR A 205 -26.30 11.96 -2.50
CA THR A 205 -24.87 11.96 -2.79
C THR A 205 -24.61 11.92 -4.30
N LEU A 206 -25.38 11.11 -5.04
CA LEU A 206 -25.29 11.06 -6.50
C LEU A 206 -25.69 12.40 -7.14
N GLN A 207 -26.78 13.02 -6.69
CA GLN A 207 -27.19 14.35 -7.16
C GLN A 207 -26.14 15.42 -6.87
N THR A 208 -25.59 15.43 -5.66
CA THR A 208 -24.50 16.34 -5.30
C THR A 208 -23.29 16.14 -6.21
N ASN A 209 -22.89 14.89 -6.45
CA ASN A 209 -21.74 14.59 -7.33
C ASN A 209 -21.97 15.10 -8.77
N THR A 210 -23.17 14.92 -9.31
CA THR A 210 -23.51 15.45 -10.65
C THR A 210 -23.47 16.99 -10.72
N GLU A 211 -23.90 17.68 -9.67
CA GLU A 211 -23.80 19.15 -9.60
C GLU A 211 -22.34 19.61 -9.46
N TYR A 212 -21.52 18.89 -8.70
CA TYR A 212 -20.08 19.14 -8.62
C TYR A 212 -19.40 18.99 -9.99
N ASP A 213 -19.72 17.94 -10.74
CA ASP A 213 -19.18 17.73 -12.09
C ASP A 213 -19.59 18.87 -13.04
N ARG A 214 -20.86 19.31 -12.96
CA ARG A 214 -21.38 20.42 -13.77
C ARG A 214 -20.66 21.74 -13.46
N VAL A 215 -20.53 22.10 -12.18
CA VAL A 215 -19.82 23.31 -11.76
C VAL A 215 -18.36 23.26 -12.19
N THR A 216 -17.72 22.10 -12.06
CA THR A 216 -16.33 21.90 -12.51
C THR A 216 -16.18 22.16 -14.01
N GLN A 217 -17.11 21.68 -14.83
CA GLN A 217 -17.12 21.95 -16.28
C GLN A 217 -17.34 23.44 -16.58
N GLU A 218 -18.23 24.12 -15.85
CA GLU A 218 -18.45 25.56 -16.00
C GLU A 218 -17.18 26.35 -15.62
N CYS A 219 -16.50 26.00 -14.53
CA CYS A 219 -15.23 26.59 -14.14
C CYS A 219 -14.13 26.38 -15.21
N GLN A 220 -14.03 25.18 -15.80
CA GLN A 220 -13.09 24.91 -16.90
C GLN A 220 -13.39 25.76 -18.14
N LYS A 221 -14.66 25.89 -18.53
CA LYS A 221 -15.09 26.74 -19.65
C LYS A 221 -14.77 28.22 -19.40
N LEU A 222 -14.98 28.69 -18.17
CA LEU A 222 -14.64 30.06 -17.76
C LEU A 222 -13.13 30.30 -17.80
N GLN A 223 -12.31 29.37 -17.30
CA GLN A 223 -10.85 29.45 -17.39
C GLN A 223 -10.36 29.50 -18.84
N TYR A 224 -10.90 28.66 -19.73
CA TYR A 224 -10.56 28.68 -21.15
C TYR A 224 -10.91 30.03 -21.80
N ARG A 225 -12.09 30.58 -21.50
CA ARG A 225 -12.50 31.90 -21.99
C ARG A 225 -11.59 33.02 -21.49
N LEU A 226 -11.20 32.99 -20.21
CA LEU A 226 -10.26 33.96 -19.64
C LEU A 226 -8.89 33.87 -20.34
N GLN A 227 -8.36 32.67 -20.54
CA GLN A 227 -7.09 32.46 -21.22
C GLN A 227 -7.13 32.94 -22.68
N MET A 228 -8.23 32.70 -23.39
CA MET A 228 -8.43 33.22 -24.75
C MET A 228 -8.48 34.75 -24.78
N LEU A 229 -9.18 35.38 -23.83
CA LEU A 229 -9.22 36.85 -23.70
C LEU A 229 -7.85 37.45 -23.37
N GLU A 230 -7.07 36.83 -22.48
CA GLU A 230 -5.70 37.25 -22.19
C GLU A 230 -4.80 37.15 -23.44
N SER A 231 -4.89 36.06 -24.21
CA SER A 231 -4.14 35.89 -25.46
C SER A 231 -4.54 36.89 -26.56
N SER A 232 -5.83 37.26 -26.62
CA SER A 232 -6.33 38.28 -27.55
C SER A 232 -5.87 39.69 -27.15
N SER A 233 -5.82 39.98 -25.85
CA SER A 233 -5.37 41.28 -25.33
C SER A 233 -3.86 41.52 -25.51
N THR A 234 -3.06 40.45 -25.49
CA THR A 234 -1.60 40.51 -25.73
C THR A 234 -1.27 40.66 -27.21
N SER A 235 -2.05 40.04 -28.11
CA SER A 235 -1.95 40.26 -29.55
C SER A 235 -2.27 41.70 -29.97
N LYS A 236 -3.30 42.34 -29.39
CA LYS A 236 -3.66 43.74 -29.71
C LYS A 236 -2.69 44.81 -29.18
N LYS A 237 -1.75 44.46 -28.30
CA LYS A 237 -0.70 45.37 -27.81
C LYS A 237 0.60 45.27 -28.60
N ALA A 238 0.71 44.29 -29.50
CA ALA A 238 1.92 43.99 -30.27
C ALA A 238 1.86 44.49 -31.74
N ASP A 239 0.72 45.00 -32.18
CA ASP A 239 0.54 45.81 -33.40
C ASP A 239 0.45 47.30 -33.03
#